data_AF-A0A9Q2RW40-F1
#
_entry.id   AF-A0A9Q2RW40-F1
#
_cell.length_a   1.000
_cell.length_b   1.000
_cell.length_c   1.000
_cell.angle_alpha   90.00
_cell.angle_beta   90.00
_cell.angle_gamma   90.00
#
_symmetry.space_group_name_H-M   'P 1'
#
loop_
_entity.id
_entity.type
_entity.pdbx_description
1 polymer ?
#
loop_
_entity_poly.entity_id
_entity_poly.type
_entity_poly.pdbx_seq_one_letter_code
_entity_poly.pdbx_strand_id
1 'polypeptide(L)' 'MTRHTPIMASETTAARLLDLRTNEFKALVDEGHLPPGHEIAPGVVRWDTEVLKRISAGDVTELWDQIQW' A
#
# COMPACT_ATOMS: atom_id res chain seq x y z
N MET A 1 7.34 22.58 -10.48
CA MET A 1 8.12 21.69 -9.59
C MET A 1 7.58 20.29 -9.76
N THR A 2 8.38 19.37 -10.29
CA THR A 2 7.99 17.96 -10.39
C THR A 2 7.94 17.37 -8.98
N ARG A 3 6.74 17.01 -8.52
CA ARG A 3 6.56 16.34 -7.22
C ARG A 3 7.02 14.90 -7.40
N HIS A 4 8.16 14.55 -6.81
CA HIS A 4 8.64 13.17 -6.81
C HIS A 4 7.60 12.28 -6.12
N THR A 5 7.18 11.21 -6.80
CA THR A 5 6.39 10.16 -6.15
C THR A 5 7.36 9.31 -5.33
N PRO A 6 7.15 9.15 -4.02
CA PRO A 6 8.02 8.32 -3.21
C PRO A 6 7.94 6.86 -3.69
N ILE A 7 9.05 6.14 -3.65
CA ILE A 7 9.08 4.69 -3.98
C ILE A 7 8.23 3.91 -2.97
N MET A 8 8.32 4.31 -1.70
CA MET A 8 7.60 3.70 -0.57
C MET A 8 6.72 4.72 0.16
N ALA A 9 5.45 4.39 0.32
CA ALA A 9 4.46 5.18 1.03
C ALA A 9 4.44 4.89 2.53
N SER A 10 4.31 5.94 3.34
CA SER A 10 3.82 5.80 4.71
C SER A 10 2.34 5.41 4.71
N GLU A 11 1.83 4.94 5.84
CA GLU A 11 0.40 4.61 6.03
C GLU A 11 -0.53 5.73 5.53
N THR A 12 -0.27 6.99 5.94
CA THR A 12 -1.04 8.15 5.49
C THR A 12 -0.93 8.39 3.98
N THR A 13 0.24 8.15 3.38
CA THR A 13 0.41 8.34 1.93
C THR A 13 -0.30 7.24 1.17
N ALA A 14 -0.23 6.00 1.64
CA ALA A 14 -0.88 4.84 1.05
C ALA A 14 -2.40 5.01 1.05
N ALA A 15 -2.97 5.41 2.19
CA ALA A 15 -4.38 5.75 2.31
C ALA A 15 -4.79 6.81 1.28
N ARG A 16 -4.03 7.91 1.18
CA ARG A 16 -4.33 9.00 0.23
C ARG A 16 -4.20 8.60 -1.23
N LEU A 17 -3.31 7.67 -1.58
CA LEU A 17 -3.19 7.17 -2.95
C LEU A 17 -4.44 6.38 -3.39
N LEU A 18 -5.13 5.77 -2.43
CA LEU A 18 -6.38 5.03 -2.64
C LEU A 18 -7.64 5.85 -2.29
N ASP A 19 -7.47 7.15 -2.03
CA ASP A 19 -8.55 8.07 -1.60
C ASP A 19 -9.28 7.63 -0.31
N LEU A 20 -8.54 7.05 0.64
CA LEU A 20 -9.03 6.57 1.93
C LEU A 20 -8.54 7.45 3.09
N ARG A 21 -9.27 7.43 4.21
CA ARG A 21 -8.72 7.89 5.50
C ARG A 21 -7.72 6.86 6.02
N THR A 22 -6.74 7.31 6.80
CA THR A 22 -5.69 6.44 7.34
C THR A 22 -6.24 5.28 8.18
N ASN A 23 -7.28 5.52 8.99
CA ASN A 23 -7.92 4.48 9.81
C ASN A 23 -8.69 3.44 8.97
N GLU A 24 -9.38 3.88 7.91
CA GLU A 24 -10.05 2.98 6.97
C GLU A 24 -9.03 2.10 6.24
N PHE A 25 -7.92 2.70 5.80
CA PHE A 25 -6.83 1.96 5.18
C PHE A 25 -6.26 0.88 6.12
N LYS A 26 -6.00 1.22 7.39
CA LYS A 26 -5.55 0.24 8.39
C LYS A 26 -6.54 -0.90 8.58
N ALA A 27 -7.84 -0.58 8.73
CA ALA A 27 -8.87 -1.59 8.92
C ALA A 27 -8.91 -2.57 7.73
N LEU A 28 -8.83 -2.06 6.50
CA LEU A 28 -8.79 -2.90 5.30
C LEU A 28 -7.52 -3.75 5.20
N VAL A 29 -6.37 -3.26 5.70
CA VAL A 29 -5.15 -4.06 5.80
C VAL A 29 -5.30 -5.16 6.86
N ASP A 30 -5.82 -4.82 8.04
CA ASP A 30 -6.03 -5.76 9.14
C ASP A 30 -7.07 -6.83 8.81
N GLU A 31 -8.09 -6.48 8.02
CA GLU A 31 -9.13 -7.38 7.49
C GLU A 31 -8.65 -8.22 6.28
N GLY A 32 -7.45 -7.94 5.75
CA GLY A 32 -6.85 -8.67 4.63
C GLY A 32 -7.40 -8.27 3.24
N HIS A 33 -8.14 -7.16 3.15
CA HIS A 33 -8.60 -6.59 1.88
C HIS A 33 -7.51 -5.80 1.14
N LEU A 34 -6.52 -5.28 1.85
CA LEU A 34 -5.35 -4.58 1.31
C LEU A 34 -4.05 -5.27 1.74
N PRO A 35 -2.96 -5.11 0.97
CA PRO A 35 -1.70 -5.76 1.30
C PRO A 35 -1.12 -5.24 2.62
N PRO A 36 -0.50 -6.12 3.43
CA PRO A 36 0.23 -5.70 4.61
C PRO A 36 1.41 -4.81 4.22
N GLY A 37 1.73 -3.86 5.09
CA GLY A 37 2.93 -3.03 4.92
C GLY A 37 4.19 -3.82 5.26
N HIS A 38 5.30 -3.44 4.65
CA HIS A 38 6.61 -4.03 4.90
C HIS A 38 7.37 -3.25 5.97
N GLU A 39 7.86 -3.96 6.99
CA GLU A 39 8.73 -3.37 8.03
C GLU A 39 10.17 -3.28 7.52
N ILE A 40 10.62 -2.06 7.19
CA ILE A 40 11.98 -1.80 6.65
C ILE A 40 13.01 -1.48 7.74
N ALA A 41 12.54 -1.15 8.93
CA ALA A 41 13.31 -0.90 10.14
C ALA A 41 12.38 -1.06 11.34
N PRO A 42 12.89 -1.30 12.57
CA PRO A 42 12.04 -1.49 13.74
C PRO A 42 11.00 -0.37 13.92
N GLY A 43 9.72 -0.73 13.82
CA GLY A 43 8.58 0.19 13.93
C GLY A 43 8.32 1.09 12.71
N VAL A 44 9.04 0.90 11.60
CA VAL A 44 8.87 1.65 10.35
C VAL A 44 8.29 0.76 9.27
N VAL A 45 6.97 0.84 9.12
CA VAL A 45 6.21 0.11 8.11
C VAL A 45 5.95 0.98 6.88
N ARG A 46 6.13 0.41 5.69
CA ARG A 46 5.95 1.08 4.40
C ARG A 46 5.26 0.20 3.37
N TRP A 47 4.51 0.84 2.48
CA TRP A 47 3.87 0.18 1.34
C TRP A 47 4.57 0.55 0.05
N ASP A 48 4.66 -0.42 -0.86
CA ASP A 48 5.15 -0.17 -2.21
C ASP A 48 4.12 0.64 -3.01
N THR A 49 4.52 1.80 -3.54
CA THR A 49 3.60 2.67 -4.26
C THR A 49 3.16 2.11 -5.61
N GLU A 50 3.97 1.27 -6.26
CA GLU A 50 3.60 0.63 -7.53
C GLU A 50 2.55 -0.45 -7.29
N VAL A 51 2.67 -1.22 -6.21
CA VAL A 51 1.64 -2.20 -5.81
C VAL A 51 0.30 -1.49 -5.55
N LEU A 52 0.30 -0.39 -4.79
CA LEU A 52 -0.92 0.38 -4.51
C LEU A 52 -1.56 0.95 -5.79
N LYS A 53 -0.76 1.38 -6.78
CA LYS A 53 -1.27 1.82 -8.08
C LYS A 53 -1.87 0.68 -8.90
N ARG A 54 -1.30 -0.52 -8.84
CA ARG A 54 -1.87 -1.69 -9.51
C ARG A 54 -3.22 -2.08 -8.92
N ILE A 55 -3.36 -1.96 -7.60
CA ILE A 55 -4.62 -2.20 -6.90
C ILE A 55 -5.71 -1.23 -7.39
N SER A 56 -5.40 0.07 -7.50
CA SER A 56 -6.37 1.05 -7.98
C SER A 56 -6.77 0.85 -9.46
N ALA A 57 -5.92 0.23 -10.26
CA ALA A 57 -6.21 -0.13 -11.64
C ALA A 57 -7.09 -1.39 -11.80
N GLY A 58 -7.40 -2.10 -10.69
CA GLY A 58 -8.16 -3.35 -10.73
C GLY A 58 -7.34 -4.56 -11.20
N ASP A 59 -6.02 -4.44 -11.28
CA ASP A 59 -5.08 -5.49 -11.71
C ASP A 59 -4.74 -6.45 -10.54
N VAL A 60 -5.78 -6.87 -9.83
CA VAL A 60 -5.70 -7.56 -8.52
C VAL A 60 -5.92 -9.07 -8.65
N THR A 61 -6.30 -9.56 -9.84
CA THR A 61 -6.68 -10.97 -10.05
C THR A 61 -5.50 -11.97 -10.07
N GLU A 62 -4.24 -11.53 -10.18
CA GLU A 62 -3.08 -12.44 -10.24
C GLU A 62 -1.97 -12.15 -9.19
N LEU A 63 -2.06 -11.07 -8.41
CA LEU A 63 -0.97 -10.67 -7.51
C LEU A 63 -0.89 -11.48 -6.20
N TRP A 64 -1.99 -12.11 -5.77
CA TRP A 64 -2.08 -12.79 -4.46
C TRP A 64 -1.34 -14.13 -4.41
N ASP A 65 -1.10 -14.77 -5.56
CA ASP A 65 -0.37 -16.05 -5.63
C ASP A 65 1.12 -15.91 -5.97
N GLN A 66 1.58 -14.73 -6.42
CA GLN A 66 2.96 -14.55 -6.92
C GLN A 66 3.89 -13.80 -5.96
N ILE A 67 3.36 -13.24 -4.87
CA ILE A 67 4.18 -12.55 -3.89
C ILE A 67 4.45 -13.49 -2.71
N GLN A 68 5.35 -14.46 -2.95
CA GLN A 68 6.11 -15.08 -1.86
C GLN A 68 7.27 -14.13 -1.52
N TRP A 69 7.17 -13.42 -0.40
CA TRP A 69 8.33 -12.83 0.30
C TRP A 69 8.56 -13.61 1.59
#